data_AF-A0A842TNZ5-F1
#
_entry.id   AF-A0A842TNZ5-F1
#
_cell.length_a   1.000
_cell.length_b   1.000
_cell.length_c   1.000
_cell.angle_alpha   90.00
_cell.angle_beta   90.00
_cell.angle_gamma   90.00
#
_symmetry.space_group_name_H-M   'P 1'
#
loop_
_entity.id
_entity.type
_entity.pdbx_description
1 polymer ?
#
loop_
_entity_poly.entity_id
_entity_poly.type
_entity_poly.pdbx_seq_one_letter_code
_entity_poly.pdbx_strand_id
1 'polypeptide(L)'
;MLKSLTISGIISIILGIVLSYVYNIYWSVFTIFGIPVLILGLVISGNGKNKNNGSEETVYCSNCGSILKKGTQFCPYCGKKL
;
A
#
# COMPACT_ATOMS: atom_id res chain seq x y z
N MET A 1 12.49 -41.81 44.20
CA MET A 1 13.22 -40.65 43.63
C MET A 1 12.89 -40.34 42.16
N LEU A 2 12.20 -41.21 41.40
CA LEU A 2 11.89 -40.98 39.97
C LEU A 2 10.72 -40.01 39.66
N LYS A 3 9.84 -39.73 40.62
CA LYS A 3 8.62 -38.92 40.40
C LYS A 3 8.88 -37.41 40.26
N SER A 4 10.01 -36.92 40.76
CA SER A 4 10.32 -35.49 40.71
C SER A 4 10.75 -35.04 39.31
N LEU A 5 11.27 -35.95 38.48
CA LEU A 5 11.82 -35.62 37.16
C LEU A 5 10.72 -35.53 36.09
N THR A 6 9.61 -36.27 36.24
CA THR A 6 8.47 -36.23 35.30
C THR A 6 7.59 -35.01 35.49
N ILE A 7 7.49 -34.47 36.71
CA ILE A 7 6.64 -33.32 37.03
C ILE A 7 7.15 -32.05 36.33
N SER A 8 8.47 -31.81 36.34
CA SER A 8 9.07 -30.64 35.68
C SER A 8 8.86 -30.63 34.15
N GLY A 9 8.93 -31.81 33.53
CA GLY A 9 8.67 -31.96 32.09
C GLY A 9 7.23 -31.67 31.70
N ILE A 10 6.26 -32.17 32.47
CA ILE A 10 4.83 -31.94 32.22
C ILE A 10 4.47 -30.46 32.38
N ILE A 11 5.02 -29.79 33.41
CA ILE A 11 4.79 -28.34 33.61
C ILE A 11 5.30 -27.53 32.42
N SER A 12 6.45 -27.89 31.86
CA SER A 12 7.04 -27.19 30.71
C SER A 12 6.18 -27.35 29.45
N ILE A 13 5.64 -28.55 29.22
CA ILE A 13 4.74 -28.84 28.09
C ILE A 13 3.43 -28.05 28.25
N ILE A 14 2.82 -28.07 29.43
CA ILE A 14 1.57 -27.34 29.69
C ILE A 14 1.79 -25.84 29.55
N LEU A 15 2.88 -25.30 30.10
CA LEU A 15 3.19 -23.87 29.98
C LEU A 15 3.41 -23.47 28.52
N GLY A 16 4.12 -24.28 27.74
CA GLY A 16 4.31 -24.04 26.31
C GLY A 16 3.00 -24.03 25.53
N ILE A 17 2.10 -24.97 25.82
CA ILE A 17 0.78 -25.03 25.20
C ILE A 17 -0.04 -23.79 25.55
N VAL A 18 -0.08 -23.40 26.84
CA VAL A 18 -0.81 -22.21 27.29
C VAL A 18 -0.28 -20.95 26.63
N LEU A 19 1.04 -20.76 26.60
CA LEU A 19 1.66 -19.61 25.95
C LEU A 19 1.38 -19.57 24.44
N SER A 20 1.41 -20.74 23.78
CA SER A 20 1.08 -20.84 22.36
C SER A 20 -0.38 -20.49 22.08
N TYR A 21 -1.32 -20.95 22.92
CA TYR A 21 -2.73 -20.57 22.82
C TYR A 21 -2.91 -19.07 23.03
N VAL A 22 -2.30 -18.49 24.07
CA VAL A 22 -2.38 -17.05 24.35
C VAL A 22 -1.82 -16.23 23.18
N TYR A 23 -0.68 -16.65 22.62
CA TYR A 23 -0.09 -15.99 21.47
C TYR A 23 -0.99 -16.07 20.23
N ASN A 24 -1.55 -17.25 19.93
CA ASN A 24 -2.46 -17.41 18.78
C ASN A 24 -3.73 -16.57 18.94
N ILE A 25 -4.34 -16.58 20.13
CA ILE A 25 -5.52 -15.74 20.42
C ILE A 25 -5.17 -14.27 20.23
N TYR A 26 -4.04 -13.82 20.78
CA TYR A 26 -3.60 -12.44 20.64
C TYR A 26 -3.34 -12.08 19.17
N TRP A 27 -2.68 -12.94 18.42
CA TRP A 27 -2.42 -12.76 16.99
C TRP A 27 -3.72 -12.70 16.19
N SER A 28 -4.69 -13.58 16.46
CA SER A 28 -6.00 -13.56 15.83
C SER A 28 -6.78 -12.28 16.14
N VAL A 29 -6.76 -11.81 17.39
CA VAL A 29 -7.41 -10.54 17.75
C VAL A 29 -6.71 -9.36 17.07
N PHE A 30 -5.39 -9.37 17.00
CA PHE A 30 -4.61 -8.33 16.32
C PHE A 30 -4.85 -8.30 14.81
N THR A 31 -4.98 -9.45 14.15
CA THR A 31 -5.27 -9.50 12.71
C THR A 31 -6.71 -9.12 12.39
N ILE A 32 -7.67 -9.44 13.25
CA ILE A 32 -9.08 -9.09 13.01
C ILE A 32 -9.38 -7.63 13.36
N PHE A 33 -8.79 -7.09 14.42
CA PHE A 33 -9.08 -5.72 14.85
C PHE A 33 -8.00 -4.73 14.45
N GLY A 34 -6.71 -5.09 14.59
CA GLY A 34 -5.60 -4.19 14.31
C GLY A 34 -5.39 -3.91 12.82
N ILE A 35 -5.33 -4.96 11.99
CA ILE A 35 -5.09 -4.81 10.54
C ILE A 35 -6.22 -3.99 9.87
N PRO A 36 -7.52 -4.27 10.10
CA PRO A 36 -8.58 -3.48 9.49
C PRO A 36 -8.63 -2.03 9.98
N VAL A 37 -8.33 -1.76 11.25
CA VAL A 37 -8.25 -0.39 11.79
C VAL A 37 -7.09 0.39 11.17
N LEU A 38 -5.92 -0.25 11.00
CA LEU A 38 -4.76 0.36 10.33
C LEU A 38 -5.06 0.68 8.86
N ILE A 39 -5.63 -0.28 8.12
CA ILE A 39 -6.01 -0.08 6.71
C ILE A 39 -7.07 1.02 6.61
N LEU A 40 -8.10 0.99 7.46
CA LEU A 40 -9.14 2.00 7.48
C LEU A 40 -8.58 3.38 7.80
N GLY A 41 -7.65 3.49 8.75
CA GLY A 41 -6.94 4.74 9.06
C GLY A 41 -6.15 5.29 7.87
N LEU A 42 -5.44 4.43 7.13
CA LEU A 42 -4.72 4.82 5.91
C LEU A 42 -5.67 5.25 4.80
N VAL A 43 -6.80 4.56 4.61
CA VAL A 43 -7.81 4.89 3.58
C VAL A 43 -8.47 6.22 3.88
N ILE A 44 -8.87 6.46 5.14
CA ILE A 44 -9.50 7.73 5.56
C ILE A 44 -8.51 8.90 5.44
N SER A 45 -7.22 8.68 5.73
CA SER A 45 -6.18 9.71 5.59
C SER A 45 -5.75 9.94 4.14
N GLY A 46 -6.09 9.05 3.21
CA GLY A 46 -5.63 9.04 1.82
C GLY A 46 -6.65 9.59 0.83
N ASN A 47 -7.16 10.81 1.03
CA ASN A 47 -8.01 11.44 0.03
C ASN A 47 -7.18 12.27 -0.97
N GLY A 48 -7.14 11.82 -2.23
CA GLY A 48 -7.06 12.71 -3.38
C GLY A 48 -5.77 12.72 -4.21
N LYS A 49 -5.69 11.82 -5.21
CA LYS A 49 -5.35 12.18 -6.60
C LYS A 49 -6.07 11.22 -7.56
N ASN A 50 -7.31 11.54 -7.92
CA ASN A 50 -7.89 11.03 -9.16
C ASN A 50 -7.12 11.69 -10.31
N LYS A 51 -6.14 11.00 -10.87
CA LYS A 51 -5.44 11.46 -12.07
C LYS A 51 -6.32 11.14 -13.26
N ASN A 52 -7.22 12.06 -13.57
CA ASN A 52 -7.84 12.14 -14.89
C ASN A 52 -6.68 12.16 -15.88
N ASN A 53 -6.68 11.21 -16.82
CA ASN A 53 -5.68 11.10 -17.86
C ASN A 53 -5.49 12.46 -18.55
N GLY A 54 -4.38 13.13 -18.24
CA GLY A 54 -3.79 14.06 -19.16
C GLY A 54 -3.31 13.22 -20.33
N SER A 55 -4.21 12.98 -21.29
CA SER A 55 -3.77 12.81 -22.66
C SER A 55 -2.83 13.97 -22.92
N GLU A 56 -1.56 13.64 -23.12
CA GLU A 56 -0.63 14.55 -23.75
C GLU A 56 -1.23 14.85 -25.12
N GLU A 57 -2.16 15.82 -25.15
CA GLU A 57 -2.76 16.27 -26.37
C GLU A 57 -1.65 17.03 -27.06
N THR A 58 -0.90 16.31 -27.88
CA THR A 58 0.13 16.87 -28.73
C THR A 58 -0.50 17.16 -30.07
N VAL A 59 -0.36 18.40 -30.53
CA VAL A 59 -0.78 18.85 -31.86
C VAL A 59 0.43 18.93 -32.78
N TYR A 60 0.25 18.63 -34.05
CA TYR A 60 1.32 18.75 -35.04
C TYR A 60 1.29 20.14 -35.67
N CYS A 61 2.45 20.76 -35.84
CA CYS A 61 2.55 22.01 -36.59
C CYS A 61 2.32 21.75 -38.08
N SER A 62 1.31 22.37 -38.68
CA SER A 62 1.02 22.25 -40.13
C SER A 62 2.11 22.83 -41.04
N ASN A 63 3.11 23.52 -40.47
CA ASN A 63 4.17 24.17 -41.25
C ASN A 63 5.48 23.41 -41.26
N CYS A 64 5.90 22.84 -40.11
CA CYS A 64 7.17 22.13 -40.00
C CYS A 64 7.03 20.68 -39.50
N GLY A 65 5.81 20.23 -39.17
CA GLY A 65 5.56 18.88 -38.70
C GLY A 65 6.01 18.60 -37.26
N SER A 66 6.52 19.61 -36.53
CA SER A 66 6.92 19.42 -35.13
C SER A 66 5.74 19.07 -34.24
N ILE A 67 6.00 18.20 -33.26
CA ILE A 67 5.03 17.78 -32.25
C ILE A 67 5.06 18.81 -31.12
N LEU A 68 3.90 19.40 -30.83
CA LEU A 68 3.76 20.52 -29.90
C LEU A 68 2.69 20.22 -28.87
N LYS A 69 2.83 20.77 -27.67
CA LYS A 69 1.80 20.64 -26.63
C LYS A 69 0.57 21.47 -27.01
N LYS A 70 -0.63 20.91 -26.86
CA LYS A 70 -1.89 21.64 -27.08
C LYS A 70 -1.97 22.84 -26.14
N GLY A 71 -2.43 23.97 -26.68
CA GLY A 71 -2.44 25.25 -25.99
C GLY A 71 -1.25 26.17 -26.32
N THR A 72 -0.30 25.70 -27.14
CA THR A 72 0.74 26.59 -27.69
C THR A 72 0.14 27.49 -28.77
N GLN A 73 0.35 28.81 -28.65
CA GLN A 73 -0.16 29.78 -29.63
C GLN A 73 0.76 29.92 -30.85
N PHE A 74 2.05 29.58 -30.69
CA PHE A 74 3.07 29.69 -31.71
C PHE A 74 4.02 28.50 -31.64
N CYS A 75 4.52 28.08 -32.81
CA CYS A 75 5.52 27.02 -32.91
C CYS A 75 6.90 27.55 -32.49
N PRO A 76 7.56 26.98 -31.47
CA PRO A 76 8.90 27.39 -31.06
C PRO A 76 9.99 27.02 -32.07
N TYR A 77 9.71 26.09 -32.99
CA TYR A 77 10.68 25.62 -33.97
C TYR A 77 10.66 26.42 -35.28
N CYS A 78 9.50 26.92 -35.71
CA CYS A 78 9.37 27.66 -36.98
C CYS A 78 8.77 29.07 -36.83
N GLY A 79 8.35 29.48 -35.63
CA GLY A 79 7.79 30.81 -35.36
C GLY A 79 6.36 31.04 -35.88
N LYS A 80 5.76 30.08 -36.59
CA LYS A 80 4.41 30.22 -37.13
C LYS A 80 3.35 30.04 -36.03
N LYS A 81 2.27 30.80 -36.13
CA LYS A 81 1.06 30.62 -35.31
C LYS A 81 0.44 29.24 -35.61
N LEU A 82 0.10 28.51 -34.56
CA LEU A 82 -0.50 27.16 -34.62
C LEU A 82 -2.02 27.21 -34.76
#